data_AF-A0A957LF01-F1
#
_entry.id   AF-A0A957LF01-F1
#
_cell.length_a   1.000
_cell.length_b   1.000
_cell.length_c   1.000
_cell.angle_alpha   90.00
_cell.angle_beta   90.00
_cell.angle_gamma   90.00
#
_symmetry.space_group_name_H-M   'P 1'
#
loop_
_entity.id
_entity.type
_entity.pdbx_description
1 polymer ?
#
loop_
_entity_poly.entity_id
_entity_poly.type
_entity_poly.pdbx_seq_one_letter_code
_entity_poly.pdbx_strand_id
1 'polypeptide(L)'
;FTPDLMPSDVTGTEVLTEDDSGKRRFQFRPGPIFANVVLADEINRATPKTQSSLLEAMEEHQATVLGQTYPLEEPFFVLATQNPIELEGTYPLPEAQLDRFLMKIPIGYPSEREENDILLRFERHDPLETLENMVAPETILEMQAQVREIRVEQSVREYIVQVCRTTRLHEDIELGASPRATMALYRTCQALAAIRGRAFVIPDDVKMLVPYVLTHRLVINPQTRLRGRDPEAVIRDVVETVPVPVEA
;
A
#
# COMPACT_ATOMS: atom_id res chain seq x y z
N PHE A 1 -0.34 16.11 -2.26
CA PHE A 1 0.75 16.41 -1.34
C PHE A 1 1.65 17.45 -2.00
N THR A 2 1.81 18.64 -1.43
CA THR A 2 2.56 19.75 -2.03
C THR A 2 3.84 20.05 -1.23
N PRO A 3 4.85 20.73 -1.81
CA PRO A 3 6.13 20.98 -1.13
C PRO A 3 6.04 21.82 0.15
N ASP A 4 4.99 22.64 0.27
CA ASP A 4 4.69 23.52 1.39
C ASP A 4 3.89 22.84 2.52
N LEU A 5 3.41 21.62 2.29
CA LEU A 5 2.56 20.90 3.23
C LEU A 5 3.35 20.52 4.48
N MET A 6 2.86 20.90 5.65
CA MET A 6 3.48 20.65 6.95
C MET A 6 2.92 19.37 7.59
N PRO A 7 3.65 18.71 8.51
CA PRO A 7 3.12 17.56 9.25
C PRO A 7 1.76 17.79 9.92
N SER A 8 1.54 18.99 10.47
CA SER A 8 0.26 19.37 11.08
C SER A 8 -0.90 19.49 10.08
N ASP A 9 -0.61 19.73 8.81
CA ASP A 9 -1.63 19.75 7.76
C ASP A 9 -2.08 18.32 7.40
N VAL A 10 -1.32 17.31 7.81
CA VAL A 10 -1.64 15.88 7.68
C VAL A 10 -2.33 15.37 8.95
N THR A 11 -1.70 15.56 10.11
CA THR A 11 -2.13 14.98 11.39
C THR A 11 -3.09 15.86 12.18
N GLY A 12 -3.30 17.10 11.77
CA GLY A 12 -4.13 18.05 12.49
C GLY A 12 -3.34 18.97 13.42
N THR A 13 -4.06 19.91 14.03
CA THR A 13 -3.50 20.96 14.87
C THR A 13 -4.44 21.28 16.02
N GLU A 14 -3.94 21.96 17.05
CA GLU A 14 -4.79 22.56 18.07
C GLU A 14 -5.02 24.03 17.77
N VAL A 15 -6.28 24.45 17.77
CA VAL A 15 -6.64 25.86 17.63
C VAL A 15 -7.20 26.39 18.94
N LEU A 16 -6.86 27.64 19.27
CA LEU A 16 -7.46 28.31 20.41
C LEU A 16 -8.89 28.72 20.04
N THR A 17 -9.86 28.17 20.76
CA THR A 17 -11.28 28.50 20.64
C THR A 17 -11.78 29.16 21.91
N GLU A 18 -12.80 29.99 21.78
CA GLU A 18 -13.50 30.60 22.91
C GLU A 18 -14.86 29.92 23.03
N ASP A 19 -15.19 29.42 24.23
CA ASP A 19 -16.52 28.86 24.48
C ASP A 19 -17.57 29.96 24.72
N ASP A 20 -18.86 29.59 24.79
CA ASP A 20 -19.98 30.52 24.99
C ASP A 20 -19.87 31.34 26.30
N SER A 21 -18.96 30.96 27.20
CA SER A 21 -18.69 31.65 28.47
C SER A 21 -17.50 32.62 28.40
N GLY A 22 -16.86 32.75 27.24
CA GLY A 22 -15.69 33.60 27.03
C GLY A 22 -14.35 32.97 27.45
N LYS A 23 -14.36 31.67 27.81
CA LYS A 23 -13.15 30.96 28.24
C LYS A 23 -12.41 30.39 27.04
N ARG A 24 -11.12 30.70 26.94
CA ARG A 24 -10.25 30.19 25.88
C ARG A 24 -9.79 28.75 26.19
N ARG A 25 -9.95 27.85 25.23
CA ARG A 25 -9.49 26.45 25.29
C ARG A 25 -8.85 26.05 23.97
N PHE A 26 -7.81 25.23 24.04
CA PHE A 26 -7.27 24.57 22.85
C PHE A 26 -8.24 23.45 22.44
N GLN A 27 -8.64 23.44 21.18
CA GLN A 27 -9.48 22.41 20.58
C GLN A 27 -8.71 21.76 19.43
N PHE A 28 -8.62 20.44 19.47
CA PHE A 28 -8.06 19.67 18.36
C PHE A 28 -8.92 19.81 17.11
N ARG A 29 -8.27 20.12 15.99
CA ARG A 29 -8.83 20.04 14.66
C ARG A 29 -8.15 18.89 13.92
N PRO A 30 -8.88 17.80 13.63
CA PRO A 30 -8.30 16.65 12.94
C PRO A 30 -7.84 17.04 11.54
N GLY A 31 -6.70 16.48 11.15
CA GLY A 31 -6.21 16.57 9.78
C GLY A 31 -6.91 15.58 8.83
N PRO A 32 -6.58 15.61 7.55
CA PRO A 32 -7.20 14.75 6.52
C PRO A 32 -6.95 13.25 6.72
N ILE A 33 -6.01 12.84 7.57
CA ILE A 33 -5.79 11.41 7.86
C ILE A 33 -6.87 10.78 8.75
N PHE A 34 -7.72 11.59 9.40
CA PHE A 34 -8.85 11.09 10.19
C PHE A 34 -10.02 10.76 9.26
N ALA A 35 -9.82 9.76 8.41
CA ALA A 35 -10.80 9.24 7.45
C ALA A 35 -10.48 7.76 7.16
N ASN A 36 -11.47 6.97 6.72
CA ASN A 36 -11.24 5.55 6.42
C ASN A 36 -10.38 5.32 5.18
N VAL A 37 -10.48 6.19 4.17
CA VAL A 37 -9.72 6.10 2.92
C VAL A 37 -8.99 7.42 2.66
N VAL A 38 -7.67 7.36 2.61
CA VAL A 38 -6.80 8.53 2.39
C VAL A 38 -6.06 8.36 1.08
N LEU A 39 -6.25 9.31 0.16
CA LEU A 39 -5.47 9.41 -1.07
C LEU A 39 -4.34 10.43 -0.90
N ALA A 40 -3.12 9.94 -0.74
CA ALA A 40 -1.89 10.72 -0.72
C ALA A 40 -1.33 10.88 -2.14
N ASP A 41 -1.94 11.80 -2.90
CA ASP A 41 -1.54 12.07 -4.28
C ASP A 41 -0.17 12.77 -4.34
N GLU A 42 0.72 12.27 -5.19
CA GLU A 42 2.10 12.69 -5.39
C GLU A 42 2.88 12.83 -4.08
N ILE A 43 2.88 11.76 -3.27
CA ILE A 43 3.53 11.75 -1.94
C ILE A 43 5.01 12.17 -1.99
N ASN A 44 5.68 11.92 -3.13
CA ASN A 44 7.07 12.31 -3.37
C ASN A 44 7.27 13.83 -3.56
N ARG A 45 6.23 14.65 -3.60
CA ARG A 45 6.37 16.12 -3.62
C ARG A 45 6.43 16.76 -2.23
N ALA A 46 5.96 16.06 -1.20
CA ALA A 46 6.02 16.56 0.15
C ALA A 46 7.41 16.38 0.77
N THR A 47 7.75 17.23 1.73
CA THR A 47 9.02 17.12 2.47
C THR A 47 9.12 15.78 3.22
N PRO A 48 10.33 15.26 3.50
CA PRO A 48 10.49 14.02 4.25
C PRO A 48 9.80 14.00 5.61
N LYS A 49 9.71 15.15 6.30
CA LYS A 49 9.00 15.25 7.60
C LYS A 49 7.50 15.02 7.44
N THR A 50 6.90 15.60 6.40
CA THR A 50 5.48 15.46 6.08
C THR A 50 5.16 14.04 5.62
N GLN A 51 6.00 13.45 4.77
CA GLN A 51 5.89 12.03 4.42
C GLN A 51 5.92 11.15 5.67
N SER A 52 6.86 11.41 6.58
CA SER A 52 7.01 10.63 7.81
C SER A 52 5.77 10.71 8.70
N SER A 53 5.12 11.87 8.79
CA SER A 53 3.89 12.03 9.58
C SER A 53 2.73 11.15 9.10
N LEU A 54 2.55 11.00 7.79
CA LEU A 54 1.56 10.09 7.22
C LEU A 54 1.94 8.63 7.48
N LEU A 55 3.20 8.28 7.25
CA LEU A 55 3.69 6.90 7.36
C LEU A 55 3.71 6.39 8.80
N GLU A 56 3.98 7.27 9.76
CA GLU A 56 3.86 6.97 11.20
C GLU A 56 2.41 6.69 11.55
N ALA A 57 1.48 7.55 11.13
CA ALA A 57 0.07 7.35 11.38
C ALA A 57 -0.48 6.07 10.72
N MET A 58 0.02 5.73 9.53
CA MET A 58 -0.30 4.50 8.82
C MET A 58 0.22 3.24 9.52
N GLU A 59 1.36 3.31 10.20
CA GLU A 59 1.94 2.16 10.89
C GLU A 59 1.35 1.97 12.30
N GLU A 60 1.14 3.09 13.01
CA GLU A 60 0.71 3.08 14.42
C GLU A 60 -0.81 3.19 14.58
N HIS A 61 -1.56 3.42 13.49
CA HIS A 61 -3.01 3.60 13.49
C HIS A 61 -3.50 4.72 14.44
N GLN A 62 -2.65 5.73 14.66
CA GLN A 62 -2.91 6.86 15.55
C GLN A 62 -2.03 8.06 15.15
N ALA A 63 -2.43 9.26 15.57
CA ALA A 63 -1.62 10.46 15.41
C ALA A 63 -1.42 11.15 16.77
N THR A 64 -0.19 11.58 17.05
CA THR A 64 0.12 12.35 18.26
C THR A 64 0.32 13.82 17.93
N VAL A 65 -0.50 14.68 18.54
CA VAL A 65 -0.45 16.14 18.36
C VAL A 65 -0.29 16.79 19.73
N LEU A 66 0.79 17.55 19.91
CA LEU A 66 1.13 18.27 21.15
C LEU A 66 1.05 17.42 22.44
N GLY A 67 1.47 16.15 22.35
CA GLY A 67 1.51 15.22 23.48
C GLY A 67 0.19 14.51 23.78
N GLN A 68 -0.86 14.75 22.99
CA GLN A 68 -2.11 13.98 23.02
C GLN A 68 -2.17 13.04 21.81
N THR A 69 -2.56 11.79 22.05
CA THR A 69 -2.65 10.76 21.01
C THR A 69 -4.10 10.52 20.64
N TYR A 70 -4.39 10.55 19.34
CA TYR A 70 -5.71 10.39 18.76
C TYR A 70 -5.71 9.14 17.87
N PRO A 71 -6.55 8.13 18.14
CA PRO A 71 -6.66 6.95 17.30
C PRO A 71 -7.28 7.31 15.94
N LEU A 72 -6.87 6.61 14.89
CA LEU A 72 -7.52 6.68 13.58
C LEU A 72 -8.75 5.76 13.55
N GLU A 73 -9.72 6.11 12.72
CA GLU A 73 -10.93 5.32 12.55
C GLU A 73 -10.67 4.10 11.66
N GLU A 74 -11.16 2.93 12.09
CA GLU A 74 -10.98 1.67 11.37
C GLU A 74 -12.23 1.34 10.52
N PRO A 75 -12.07 0.81 9.29
CA PRO A 75 -10.81 0.47 8.64
C PRO A 75 -10.06 1.72 8.17
N PHE A 76 -8.73 1.71 8.31
CA PHE A 76 -7.85 2.75 7.79
C PHE A 76 -7.05 2.27 6.58
N PHE A 77 -7.22 2.93 5.42
CA PHE A 77 -6.58 2.56 4.16
C PHE A 77 -5.95 3.77 3.47
N VAL A 78 -4.67 3.65 3.11
CA VAL A 78 -3.93 4.71 2.42
C VAL A 78 -3.57 4.25 1.00
N LEU A 79 -3.96 5.06 0.02
CA LEU A 79 -3.43 5.00 -1.34
C LEU A 79 -2.44 6.14 -1.51
N ALA A 80 -1.23 5.85 -1.97
CA ALA A 80 -0.26 6.89 -2.32
C ALA A 80 0.14 6.76 -3.78
N THR A 81 0.17 7.87 -4.50
CA THR A 81 0.68 7.91 -5.87
C THR A 81 2.07 8.53 -5.88
N GLN A 82 2.91 8.09 -6.80
CA GLN A 82 4.20 8.69 -7.06
C GLN A 82 4.28 8.99 -8.54
N ASN A 83 4.60 10.24 -8.88
CA ASN A 83 4.90 10.60 -10.25
C ASN A 83 6.35 10.18 -10.56
N PRO A 84 6.59 9.26 -11.51
CA PRO A 84 7.94 8.75 -11.79
C PRO A 84 8.81 9.74 -12.57
N ILE A 85 8.21 10.79 -13.14
CA ILE A 85 8.95 11.83 -13.85
C ILE A 85 9.57 12.75 -12.80
N GLU A 86 10.89 12.70 -12.68
CA GLU A 86 11.67 13.59 -11.80
C GLU A 86 11.51 15.05 -12.27
N LEU A 87 10.54 15.75 -11.68
CA LEU A 87 10.46 17.20 -11.74
C LEU A 87 11.30 17.77 -10.59
N GLU A 88 11.92 18.94 -10.79
CA GLU A 88 12.63 19.62 -9.71
C GLU A 88 11.73 19.73 -8.45
N GLY A 89 12.27 19.37 -7.29
CA GLY A 89 11.55 19.46 -6.01
C GLY A 89 10.82 18.20 -5.55
N THR A 90 11.15 17.01 -6.07
CA THR A 90 10.66 15.74 -5.51
C THR A 90 11.63 15.12 -4.49
N TYR A 91 11.08 14.53 -3.43
CA TYR A 91 11.75 13.76 -2.40
C TYR A 91 11.33 12.28 -2.51
N PRO A 92 12.20 11.39 -3.03
CA PRO A 92 11.87 9.97 -3.12
C PRO A 92 11.69 9.37 -1.73
N LEU A 93 10.78 8.41 -1.60
CA LEU A 93 10.62 7.68 -0.35
C LEU A 93 11.80 6.70 -0.19
N PRO A 94 12.51 6.72 0.95
CA PRO A 94 13.49 5.69 1.29
C PRO A 94 12.87 4.29 1.28
N GLU A 95 13.68 3.27 1.05
CA GLU A 95 13.26 1.87 0.97
C GLU A 95 12.55 1.42 2.25
N ALA A 96 13.05 1.85 3.41
CA ALA A 96 12.43 1.58 4.71
C ALA A 96 11.03 2.19 4.84
N GLN A 97 10.74 3.27 4.12
CA GLN A 97 9.40 3.87 4.05
C GLN A 97 8.50 3.13 3.06
N LEU A 98 9.04 2.77 1.90
CA LEU A 98 8.31 1.98 0.90
C LEU A 98 7.89 0.60 1.44
N ASP A 99 8.71 -0.04 2.29
CA ASP A 99 8.39 -1.35 2.90
C ASP A 99 7.08 -1.33 3.72
N ARG A 100 6.65 -0.14 4.17
CA ARG A 100 5.37 0.04 4.87
C ARG A 100 4.15 -0.18 3.98
N PHE A 101 4.26 0.10 2.68
CA PHE A 101 3.17 -0.13 1.74
C PHE A 101 3.02 -1.61 1.41
N LEU A 102 1.81 -2.15 1.53
CA LEU A 102 1.54 -3.56 1.28
C LEU A 102 1.90 -3.95 -0.17
N MET A 103 1.49 -3.13 -1.13
CA MET A 103 1.72 -3.31 -2.56
C MET A 103 2.22 -2.03 -3.22
N LYS A 104 2.98 -2.20 -4.31
CA LYS A 104 3.21 -1.18 -5.33
C LYS A 104 2.64 -1.66 -6.65
N ILE A 105 1.73 -0.89 -7.23
CA ILE A 105 1.02 -1.25 -8.45
C ILE A 105 1.43 -0.28 -9.56
N PRO A 106 2.02 -0.76 -10.66
CA PRO A 106 2.24 0.06 -11.84
C PRO A 106 0.89 0.36 -12.50
N ILE A 107 0.58 1.64 -12.67
CA ILE A 107 -0.63 2.09 -13.37
C ILE A 107 -0.21 2.45 -14.80
N GLY A 108 -0.76 1.73 -15.78
CA GLY A 108 -0.63 2.04 -17.19
C GLY A 108 -1.82 2.82 -17.73
N TYR A 109 -1.81 3.10 -19.03
CA TYR A 109 -2.98 3.65 -19.71
C TYR A 109 -4.01 2.54 -19.99
N PRO A 110 -5.32 2.85 -19.92
CA PRO A 110 -6.36 1.95 -20.39
C PRO A 110 -6.18 1.60 -21.88
N SER A 111 -6.70 0.45 -22.29
CA SER A 111 -6.82 0.11 -23.71
C SER A 111 -7.84 1.00 -24.42
N GLU A 112 -7.77 1.10 -25.75
CA GLU A 112 -8.74 1.86 -26.58
C GLU A 112 -10.20 1.50 -26.24
N ARG A 113 -10.47 0.20 -26.00
CA ARG A 113 -11.80 -0.27 -25.61
C ARG A 113 -12.21 0.24 -24.23
N GLU A 114 -11.31 0.18 -23.26
CA GLU A 114 -11.57 0.68 -21.90
C GLU A 114 -11.73 2.20 -21.87
N GLU A 115 -10.96 2.94 -22.69
CA GLU A 115 -11.13 4.39 -22.86
C GLU A 115 -12.51 4.72 -23.42
N ASN A 116 -12.95 3.99 -24.47
CA ASN A 116 -14.28 4.17 -25.02
C ASN A 116 -15.38 3.83 -24.01
N ASP A 117 -15.20 2.76 -23.21
CA ASP A 117 -16.14 2.40 -22.14
C ASP A 117 -16.21 3.49 -21.05
N ILE A 118 -15.10 4.15 -20.73
CA ILE A 118 -15.06 5.30 -19.81
C ILE A 118 -15.85 6.47 -20.41
N LEU A 119 -15.61 6.83 -21.67
CA LEU A 119 -16.35 7.92 -22.34
C LEU A 119 -17.86 7.67 -22.31
N LEU A 120 -18.30 6.46 -22.63
CA LEU A 120 -19.71 6.09 -22.61
C LEU A 120 -20.30 6.12 -21.19
N ARG A 121 -19.54 5.70 -20.19
CA ARG A 121 -19.98 5.69 -18.78
C ARG A 121 -20.26 7.09 -18.24
N PHE A 122 -19.45 8.08 -18.64
CA PHE A 122 -19.57 9.47 -18.19
C PHE A 122 -20.25 10.39 -19.23
N GLU A 123 -20.83 9.84 -20.30
CA GLU A 123 -21.40 10.63 -21.41
C GLU A 123 -22.56 11.53 -20.96
N ARG A 124 -23.44 11.01 -20.07
CA ARG A 124 -24.73 11.65 -19.78
C ARG A 124 -24.95 12.02 -18.33
N HIS A 125 -24.47 11.19 -17.41
CA HIS A 125 -24.64 11.38 -15.96
C HIS A 125 -23.36 10.97 -15.26
N ASP A 126 -23.07 11.59 -14.13
CA ASP A 126 -22.01 11.15 -13.25
C ASP A 126 -22.50 9.89 -12.50
N PRO A 127 -21.87 8.71 -12.68
CA PRO A 127 -22.26 7.50 -11.98
C PRO A 127 -22.24 7.65 -10.46
N LEU A 128 -21.44 8.58 -9.93
CA LEU A 128 -21.32 8.86 -8.51
C LEU A 128 -22.64 9.28 -7.87
N GLU A 129 -23.54 9.94 -8.61
CA GLU A 129 -24.83 10.40 -8.10
C GLU A 129 -25.78 9.24 -7.76
N THR A 130 -25.55 8.06 -8.33
CA THR A 130 -26.39 6.86 -8.17
C THR A 130 -25.74 5.77 -7.31
N LEU A 131 -24.55 6.03 -6.77
CA LEU A 131 -23.86 5.05 -5.93
C LEU A 131 -24.60 4.85 -4.61
N GLU A 132 -24.97 3.60 -4.34
CA GLU A 132 -25.56 3.18 -3.07
C GLU A 132 -24.47 2.59 -2.16
N ASN A 133 -24.61 2.83 -0.86
CA ASN A 133 -23.77 2.17 0.13
C ASN A 133 -24.14 0.68 0.18
N MET A 134 -23.20 -0.19 -0.22
CA MET A 134 -23.40 -1.64 -0.20
C MET A 134 -22.99 -2.30 1.13
N VAL A 135 -21.99 -1.75 1.82
CA VAL A 135 -21.39 -2.35 3.01
C VAL A 135 -20.99 -1.26 4.00
N ALA A 136 -21.19 -1.55 5.29
CA ALA A 136 -20.75 -0.70 6.38
C ALA A 136 -19.26 -0.97 6.72
N PRO A 137 -18.55 0.01 7.32
CA PRO A 137 -17.16 -0.17 7.78
C PRO A 137 -16.94 -1.42 8.65
N GLU A 138 -17.88 -1.73 9.54
CA GLU A 138 -17.80 -2.87 10.45
C GLU A 138 -17.80 -4.20 9.67
N THR A 139 -18.58 -4.28 8.59
CA THR A 139 -18.60 -5.44 7.69
C THR A 139 -17.25 -5.65 7.02
N ILE A 140 -16.53 -4.58 6.68
CA ILE A 140 -15.18 -4.68 6.11
C ILE A 140 -14.21 -5.29 7.13
N LEU A 141 -14.30 -4.88 8.41
CA LEU A 141 -13.47 -5.44 9.49
C LEU A 141 -13.77 -6.93 9.72
N GLU A 142 -15.03 -7.34 9.65
CA GLU A 142 -15.44 -8.75 9.71
C GLU A 142 -14.84 -9.55 8.53
N MET A 143 -14.89 -9.00 7.32
CA MET A 143 -14.28 -9.63 6.13
C MET A 143 -12.75 -9.76 6.29
N GLN A 144 -12.07 -8.75 6.82
CA GLN A 144 -10.63 -8.81 7.10
C GLN A 144 -10.29 -9.93 8.10
N ALA A 145 -11.14 -10.17 9.11
CA ALA A 145 -10.98 -11.28 10.03
C ALA A 145 -11.15 -12.63 9.32
N GLN A 146 -12.18 -12.78 8.47
CA GLN A 146 -12.44 -13.99 7.70
C GLN A 146 -11.31 -14.35 6.73
N VAL A 147 -10.67 -13.36 6.11
CA VAL A 147 -9.50 -13.57 5.25
C VAL A 147 -8.38 -14.35 5.97
N ARG A 148 -8.24 -14.16 7.29
CA ARG A 148 -7.20 -14.85 8.08
C ARG A 148 -7.44 -16.35 8.20
N GLU A 149 -8.69 -16.80 8.04
CA GLU A 149 -9.12 -18.20 8.10
C GLU A 149 -8.91 -18.96 6.77
N ILE A 150 -8.57 -18.25 5.68
CA ILE A 150 -8.25 -18.89 4.40
C ILE A 150 -7.05 -19.81 4.56
N ARG A 151 -7.22 -21.07 4.17
CA ARG A 151 -6.22 -22.11 4.38
C ARG A 151 -5.01 -21.91 3.47
N VAL A 152 -3.81 -21.95 4.05
CA VAL A 152 -2.56 -21.98 3.30
C VAL A 152 -1.83 -23.27 3.65
N GLU A 153 -1.81 -24.19 2.69
CA GLU A 153 -1.17 -25.50 2.84
C GLU A 153 0.32 -25.37 3.10
N GLN A 154 0.91 -26.34 3.79
CA GLN A 154 2.33 -26.33 4.13
C GLN A 154 3.22 -26.13 2.89
N SER A 155 2.93 -26.83 1.80
CA SER A 155 3.65 -26.72 0.54
C SER A 155 3.64 -25.31 -0.04
N VAL A 156 2.51 -24.60 0.04
CA VAL A 156 2.37 -23.21 -0.41
C VAL A 156 3.10 -22.24 0.54
N ARG A 157 3.06 -22.48 1.86
CA ARG A 157 3.83 -21.69 2.83
C ARG A 157 5.33 -21.81 2.59
N GLU A 158 5.80 -23.02 2.35
CA GLU A 158 7.19 -23.30 2.03
C GLU A 158 7.59 -22.63 0.72
N TYR A 159 6.72 -22.68 -0.30
CA TYR A 159 6.93 -21.97 -1.56
C TYR A 159 7.07 -20.45 -1.37
N ILE A 160 6.18 -19.81 -0.59
CA ILE A 160 6.27 -18.37 -0.26
C ILE A 160 7.61 -18.05 0.41
N VAL A 161 8.01 -18.86 1.40
CA VAL A 161 9.28 -18.68 2.11
C VAL A 161 10.45 -18.86 1.15
N GLN A 162 10.40 -19.87 0.27
CA GLN A 162 11.46 -20.14 -0.69
C GLN A 162 11.63 -19.00 -1.69
N VAL A 163 10.54 -18.48 -2.25
CA VAL A 163 10.56 -17.28 -3.12
C VAL A 163 11.25 -16.11 -2.41
N CYS A 164 10.81 -15.76 -1.20
CA CYS A 164 11.43 -14.67 -0.45
C CYS A 164 12.91 -14.95 -0.12
N ARG A 165 13.28 -16.20 0.22
CA ARG A 165 14.68 -16.56 0.50
C ARG A 165 15.55 -16.49 -0.74
N THR A 166 15.05 -16.92 -1.90
CA THR A 166 15.76 -16.84 -3.17
C THR A 166 16.12 -15.39 -3.50
N THR A 167 15.22 -14.42 -3.23
CA THR A 167 15.57 -12.99 -3.42
C THR A 167 16.77 -12.53 -2.59
N ARG A 168 17.03 -13.13 -1.42
CA ARG A 168 18.17 -12.78 -0.55
C ARG A 168 19.49 -13.42 -0.97
N LEU A 169 19.41 -14.46 -1.81
CA LEU A 169 20.56 -15.23 -2.29
C LEU A 169 20.85 -14.95 -3.77
N HIS A 170 20.02 -14.15 -4.44
CA HIS A 170 20.12 -13.87 -5.86
C HIS A 170 21.26 -12.90 -6.14
N GLU A 171 22.15 -13.23 -7.07
CA GLU A 171 23.37 -12.45 -7.37
C GLU A 171 23.10 -11.04 -7.91
N ASP A 172 21.92 -10.80 -8.48
CA ASP A 172 21.50 -9.48 -8.97
C ASP A 172 20.84 -8.59 -7.90
N ILE A 173 20.62 -9.10 -6.68
CA ILE A 173 19.91 -8.40 -5.60
C ILE A 173 20.89 -8.05 -4.48
N GLU A 174 20.97 -6.76 -4.16
CA GLU A 174 21.75 -6.22 -3.04
C GLU A 174 21.01 -6.42 -1.70
N LEU A 175 19.70 -6.12 -1.71
CA LEU A 175 18.82 -6.28 -0.55
C LEU A 175 17.58 -7.08 -0.92
N GLY A 176 17.47 -8.28 -0.36
CA GLY A 176 16.35 -9.19 -0.57
C GLY A 176 15.12 -8.90 0.31
N ALA A 177 14.05 -9.66 0.06
CA ALA A 177 12.75 -9.47 0.73
C ALA A 177 12.85 -9.67 2.26
N SER A 178 12.38 -8.71 3.05
CA SER A 178 12.34 -8.76 4.52
C SER A 178 11.34 -9.81 5.06
N PRO A 179 11.36 -10.17 6.36
CA PRO A 179 10.30 -10.97 6.96
C PRO A 179 8.91 -10.30 6.86
N ARG A 180 8.85 -8.96 6.89
CA ARG A 180 7.62 -8.19 6.65
C ARG A 180 7.09 -8.46 5.24
N ALA A 181 7.97 -8.49 4.23
CA ALA A 181 7.62 -8.85 2.86
C ALA A 181 7.01 -10.25 2.75
N THR A 182 7.57 -11.24 3.48
CA THR A 182 7.04 -12.61 3.51
C THR A 182 5.63 -12.65 4.10
N MET A 183 5.39 -11.94 5.21
CA MET A 183 4.06 -11.85 5.82
C MET A 183 3.06 -11.10 4.94
N ALA A 184 3.50 -10.01 4.30
CA ALA A 184 2.71 -9.27 3.33
C ALA A 184 2.25 -10.17 2.18
N LEU A 185 3.16 -10.93 1.57
CA LEU A 185 2.83 -11.85 0.49
C LEU A 185 1.86 -12.93 0.95
N TYR A 186 2.10 -13.54 2.12
CA TYR A 186 1.20 -14.52 2.71
C TYR A 186 -0.23 -14.01 2.90
N ARG A 187 -0.40 -12.84 3.55
CA ARG A 187 -1.72 -12.24 3.80
C ARG A 187 -2.42 -11.83 2.52
N THR A 188 -1.65 -11.32 1.56
CA THR A 188 -2.19 -10.92 0.26
C THR A 188 -2.71 -12.12 -0.53
N CYS A 189 -2.01 -13.25 -0.49
CA CYS A 189 -2.46 -14.49 -1.11
C CYS A 189 -3.78 -14.99 -0.48
N GLN A 190 -3.90 -14.94 0.85
CA GLN A 190 -5.17 -15.25 1.53
C GLN A 190 -6.31 -14.34 1.05
N ALA A 191 -6.06 -13.03 0.98
CA ALA A 191 -7.05 -12.06 0.51
C ALA A 191 -7.48 -12.31 -0.94
N LEU A 192 -6.53 -12.59 -1.84
CA LEU A 192 -6.82 -12.88 -3.25
C LEU A 192 -7.64 -14.16 -3.41
N ALA A 193 -7.33 -15.21 -2.64
CA ALA A 193 -8.12 -16.44 -2.62
C ALA A 193 -9.57 -16.18 -2.15
N ALA A 194 -9.75 -15.41 -1.06
CA ALA A 194 -11.07 -15.03 -0.57
C ALA A 194 -11.88 -14.23 -1.61
N ILE A 195 -11.27 -13.21 -2.23
CA ILE A 195 -11.90 -12.39 -3.29
C ILE A 195 -12.34 -13.27 -4.48
N ARG A 196 -11.58 -14.32 -4.77
CA ARG A 196 -11.90 -15.31 -5.82
C ARG A 196 -12.85 -16.41 -5.35
N GLY A 197 -13.41 -16.32 -4.15
CA GLY A 197 -14.36 -17.29 -3.60
C GLY A 197 -13.74 -18.64 -3.23
N ARG A 198 -12.41 -18.73 -3.06
CA ARG A 198 -11.71 -19.95 -2.65
C ARG A 198 -11.38 -19.93 -1.17
N ALA A 199 -11.56 -21.08 -0.52
CA ALA A 199 -11.20 -21.29 0.89
C ALA A 199 -9.71 -21.63 1.12
N PHE A 200 -8.90 -21.68 0.05
CA PHE A 200 -7.47 -21.99 0.14
C PHE A 200 -6.66 -21.28 -0.94
N VAL A 201 -5.39 -21.02 -0.60
CA VAL A 201 -4.40 -20.40 -1.50
C VAL A 201 -3.77 -21.45 -2.41
N ILE A 202 -3.54 -21.10 -3.67
CA ILE A 202 -2.78 -21.91 -4.64
C ILE A 202 -1.45 -21.25 -5.01
N PRO A 203 -0.44 -21.99 -5.51
CA PRO A 203 0.85 -21.41 -5.89
C PRO A 203 0.74 -20.28 -6.92
N ASP A 204 -0.25 -20.32 -7.81
CA ASP A 204 -0.46 -19.26 -8.81
C ASP A 204 -0.87 -17.91 -8.19
N ASP A 205 -1.52 -17.91 -7.02
CA ASP A 205 -1.77 -16.66 -6.28
C ASP A 205 -0.45 -16.03 -5.85
N VAL A 206 0.48 -16.84 -5.36
CA VAL A 206 1.81 -16.39 -4.96
C VAL A 206 2.51 -15.77 -6.16
N LYS A 207 2.62 -16.50 -7.27
CA LYS A 207 3.28 -16.03 -8.51
C LYS A 207 2.71 -14.72 -9.01
N MET A 208 1.38 -14.59 -9.01
CA MET A 208 0.69 -13.38 -9.44
C MET A 208 1.01 -12.18 -8.54
N LEU A 209 1.12 -12.40 -7.23
CA LEU A 209 1.27 -11.33 -6.26
C LEU A 209 2.72 -10.91 -6.01
N VAL A 210 3.71 -11.75 -6.33
CA VAL A 210 5.14 -11.43 -6.11
C VAL A 210 5.53 -10.07 -6.69
N PRO A 211 5.21 -9.71 -7.96
CA PRO A 211 5.63 -8.43 -8.52
C PRO A 211 5.01 -7.22 -7.84
N TYR A 212 3.81 -7.35 -7.27
CA TYR A 212 3.13 -6.24 -6.60
C TYR A 212 3.56 -6.09 -5.15
N VAL A 213 3.98 -7.18 -4.50
CA VAL A 213 4.34 -7.19 -3.08
C VAL A 213 5.85 -7.05 -2.89
N LEU A 214 6.69 -7.61 -3.75
CA LEU A 214 8.14 -7.65 -3.50
C LEU A 214 8.93 -6.56 -4.20
N THR A 215 8.50 -6.06 -5.37
CA THR A 215 9.34 -5.18 -6.23
C THR A 215 9.86 -3.94 -5.51
N HIS A 216 9.03 -3.27 -4.73
CA HIS A 216 9.43 -2.06 -3.97
C HIS A 216 10.18 -2.36 -2.68
N ARG A 217 10.38 -3.64 -2.35
CA ARG A 217 11.09 -4.12 -1.16
C ARG A 217 12.46 -4.72 -1.49
N LEU A 218 12.84 -4.72 -2.77
CA LEU A 218 14.12 -5.23 -3.25
C LEU A 218 15.00 -4.08 -3.73
N VAL A 219 16.30 -4.19 -3.46
CA VAL A 219 17.31 -3.31 -4.05
C VAL A 219 18.15 -4.17 -4.98
N ILE A 220 18.17 -3.83 -6.27
CA ILE A 220 19.01 -4.51 -7.26
C ILE A 220 20.43 -3.92 -7.26
N ASN A 221 21.41 -4.74 -7.60
CA ASN A 221 22.79 -4.31 -7.71
C ASN A 221 22.95 -3.19 -8.77
N PRO A 222 23.80 -2.17 -8.52
CA PRO A 222 24.05 -1.11 -9.50
C PRO A 222 24.52 -1.64 -10.87
N GLN A 223 25.31 -2.72 -10.87
CA GLN A 223 25.80 -3.37 -12.09
C GLN A 223 24.67 -4.01 -12.91
N THR A 224 23.70 -4.63 -12.25
CA THR A 224 22.50 -5.22 -12.86
C THR A 224 21.66 -4.12 -13.51
N ARG A 225 21.49 -2.99 -12.82
CA ARG A 225 20.77 -1.82 -13.35
C ARG A 225 21.47 -1.23 -14.58
N LEU A 226 22.81 -1.15 -14.57
CA LEU A 226 23.60 -0.70 -15.73
C LEU A 226 23.47 -1.63 -16.95
N ARG A 227 23.18 -2.92 -16.75
CA ARG A 227 22.86 -3.87 -17.82
C ARG A 227 21.43 -3.75 -18.34
N GLY A 228 20.64 -2.80 -17.82
CA GLY A 228 19.28 -2.53 -18.26
C GLY A 228 18.24 -3.52 -17.73
N ARG A 229 18.56 -4.31 -16.69
CA ARG A 229 17.55 -5.16 -16.03
C ARG A 229 16.85 -4.36 -14.94
N ASP A 230 15.52 -4.37 -14.97
CA ASP A 230 14.67 -3.77 -13.96
C ASP A 230 14.37 -4.77 -12.81
N PRO A 231 13.99 -4.28 -11.63
CA PRO A 231 13.61 -5.15 -10.50
C PRO A 231 12.48 -6.15 -10.85
N GLU A 232 11.56 -5.76 -11.72
CA GLU A 232 10.45 -6.58 -12.20
C GLU A 232 10.93 -7.81 -12.98
N ALA A 233 11.94 -7.67 -13.84
CA ALA A 233 12.56 -8.78 -14.56
C ALA A 233 13.29 -9.72 -13.59
N VAL A 234 14.04 -9.19 -12.62
CA VAL A 234 14.75 -10.01 -11.64
C VAL A 234 13.77 -10.82 -10.77
N ILE A 235 12.65 -10.21 -10.36
CA ILE A 235 11.60 -10.94 -9.63
C ILE A 235 11.01 -12.07 -10.47
N ARG A 236 10.78 -11.84 -11.76
CA ARG A 236 10.24 -12.86 -12.67
C ARG A 236 11.18 -14.07 -12.72
N ASP A 237 12.48 -13.85 -12.87
CA ASP A 237 13.50 -14.90 -12.85
C ASP A 237 13.46 -15.68 -11.52
N VAL A 238 13.34 -14.98 -10.39
CA VAL A 238 13.21 -15.62 -9.06
C VAL A 238 11.97 -16.52 -8.99
N VAL A 239 10.82 -16.06 -9.50
CA VAL A 239 9.57 -16.83 -9.47
C VAL A 239 9.63 -18.05 -10.39
N GLU A 240 10.30 -17.93 -11.54
CA GLU A 240 10.47 -19.03 -12.51
C GLU A 240 11.47 -20.10 -12.05
N THR A 241 12.49 -19.70 -11.28
CA THR A 241 13.54 -20.62 -10.79
C THR A 241 13.13 -21.41 -9.56
N VAL A 242 12.21 -20.90 -8.74
CA VAL A 242 11.74 -21.61 -7.54
C VAL A 242 10.73 -22.70 -7.96
N PRO A 243 11.01 -23.99 -7.68
CA PRO A 243 10.10 -25.07 -8.03
C PRO A 243 8.73 -24.86 -7.39
N VAL A 244 7.68 -24.96 -8.20
CA VAL A 244 6.31 -24.95 -7.71
C VAL A 244 6.05 -26.28 -7.00
N PRO A 245 5.44 -26.29 -5.81
CA PRO A 245 5.04 -27.53 -5.19
C PRO A 245 4.07 -28.28 -6.09
N VAL A 246 4.42 -29.51 -6.44
CA VAL A 246 3.51 -30.46 -7.09
C VAL A 246 2.67 -31.08 -5.98
N GLU A 247 1.35 -31.15 -6.14
CA GLU A 247 0.48 -31.81 -5.17
C GLU A 247 1.00 -33.23 -4.87
N ALA A 248 1.09 -33.56 -3.57
CA ALA A 248 1.27 -34.93 -3.09
C ALA A 248 -0.09 -35.49 -2.66
#